data_AF-A0A9D6M9S6-F1
#
_entry.id   AF-A0A9D6M9S6-F1
#
_cell.length_a   1.000
_cell.length_b   1.000
_cell.length_c   1.000
_cell.angle_alpha   90.00
_cell.angle_beta   90.00
_cell.angle_gamma   90.00
#
_symmetry.space_group_name_H-M   'P 1'
#
loop_
_entity.id
_entity.type
_entity.pdbx_description
1 polymer ?
#
loop_
_entity_poly.entity_id
_entity_poly.type
_entity_poly.pdbx_seq_one_letter_code
_entity_poly.pdbx_strand_id
1 'polypeptide(L)' 'MHFIPGLPHPPPGFLAHYLPPLAEGIAADYAAQYSQAGDLVIDPFGQSAQLVVEAALAGRRVIVANFNPVVRFALRLAF' A
#
# COMPACT_ATOMS: atom_id res chain seq x y z
N MET A 1 -19.62 1.72 2.44
CA MET A 1 -18.27 2.14 1.99
C MET A 1 -18.41 3.34 1.10
N HIS A 2 -17.65 4.39 1.37
CA HIS A 2 -17.49 5.54 0.49
C HIS A 2 -16.14 5.43 -0.22
N PHE A 3 -16.07 5.89 -1.47
CA PHE A 3 -14.87 5.89 -2.27
C PHE A 3 -13.90 7.00 -1.85
N ILE A 4 -12.73 6.62 -1.34
CA ILE A 4 -11.62 7.55 -1.06
C ILE A 4 -10.70 7.62 -2.30
N PRO A 5 -10.58 8.78 -2.97
CA PRO A 5 -9.84 8.91 -4.23
C PRO A 5 -8.31 8.92 -4.08
N GLY A 6 -7.79 9.20 -2.89
CA GLY A 6 -6.35 9.39 -2.65
C GLY A 6 -5.79 10.67 -3.28
N LEU A 7 -4.46 10.77 -3.27
CA LEU A 7 -3.71 11.88 -3.85
C LEU A 7 -3.19 11.54 -5.26
N PRO A 8 -3.03 12.56 -6.14
CA PRO A 8 -2.51 12.35 -7.48
C PRO A 8 -1.13 11.71 -7.48
N HIS A 9 -0.86 10.93 -8.52
CA HIS A 9 0.40 10.23 -8.70
C HIS A 9 1.61 11.15 -8.90
N PRO A 10 2.77 10.85 -8.28
CA PRO A 10 4.03 11.42 -8.71
C PRO A 10 4.36 10.95 -10.14
N PRO A 11 5.18 11.72 -10.90
CA PRO A 11 5.56 11.35 -12.25
C PRO A 11 6.22 9.95 -12.30
N PRO A 12 5.96 9.15 -13.34
CA PRO A 12 6.38 7.77 -13.39
C PRO A 12 7.91 7.63 -13.37
N GLY A 13 8.44 6.89 -12.39
CA GLY A 13 9.85 6.50 -12.34
C GLY A 13 10.18 5.31 -13.24
N PHE A 14 11.44 4.89 -13.28
CA PHE A 14 11.92 3.78 -14.13
C PHE A 14 11.11 2.48 -13.98
N LEU A 15 10.62 2.19 -12.77
CA LEU A 15 9.85 0.98 -12.48
C LEU A 15 8.34 1.12 -12.71
N ALA A 16 7.84 2.31 -13.09
CA ALA A 16 6.41 2.56 -13.23
C ALA A 16 5.72 1.62 -14.24
N HIS A 17 6.45 1.15 -15.25
CA HIS A 17 5.94 0.17 -16.22
C HIS A 17 5.58 -1.19 -15.60
N TYR A 18 6.11 -1.51 -14.41
CA TYR A 18 5.88 -2.78 -13.70
C TYR A 18 4.96 -2.63 -12.49
N LEU A 19 4.45 -1.42 -12.24
CA LEU A 19 3.65 -1.09 -11.07
C LEU A 19 2.29 -0.53 -11.48
N PRO A 20 1.20 -0.90 -10.80
CA PRO A 20 -0.10 -0.31 -11.08
C PRO A 20 -0.13 1.18 -10.67
N PRO A 21 -0.84 2.04 -11.42
CA PRO A 21 -1.06 3.42 -11.03
C PRO A 21 -2.14 3.47 -9.92
N LEU A 22 -1.71 3.24 -8.67
CA LEU A 22 -2.50 3.44 -7.45
C LEU A 22 -2.21 4.77 -6.73
N ALA A 23 -3.24 5.61 -6.55
CA ALA A 23 -3.10 6.91 -5.90
C ALA A 23 -2.58 6.78 -4.45
N GLU A 24 -1.91 7.85 -3.97
CA GLU A 24 -1.26 7.84 -2.66
C GLU A 24 -2.25 8.10 -1.52
N GLY A 25 -1.92 7.66 -0.31
CA GLY A 25 -2.67 7.90 0.92
C GLY A 25 -3.93 7.05 1.08
N ILE A 26 -4.33 6.31 0.04
CA ILE A 26 -5.54 5.50 0.04
C ILE A 26 -5.53 4.51 1.21
N ALA A 27 -4.44 3.75 1.41
CA ALA A 27 -4.42 2.73 2.45
C ALA A 27 -4.43 3.34 3.85
N ALA A 28 -3.75 4.46 4.06
CA ALA A 28 -3.77 5.17 5.33
C ALA A 28 -5.18 5.67 5.69
N ASP A 29 -5.89 6.27 4.73
CA ASP A 29 -7.24 6.80 4.95
C ASP A 29 -8.27 5.70 5.20
N TYR A 30 -8.25 4.62 4.40
CA TYR A 30 -9.10 3.45 4.66
C TYR A 30 -8.75 2.81 6.01
N ALA A 31 -7.48 2.68 6.35
CA ALA A 31 -7.07 2.13 7.64
C ALA A 31 -7.59 3.00 8.79
N ALA A 32 -7.44 4.32 8.72
CA ALA A 32 -7.93 5.28 9.70
C ALA A 32 -9.46 5.22 9.88
N GLN A 33 -10.20 5.03 8.78
CA GLN A 33 -11.66 4.99 8.81
C GLN A 33 -12.22 3.65 9.33
N TYR A 34 -11.56 2.52 9.05
CA TYR A 34 -12.14 1.19 9.26
C TYR A 34 -11.37 0.27 10.22
N SER A 35 -10.32 0.78 10.88
CA SER A 35 -9.55 0.02 11.87
C SER A 35 -8.91 0.93 12.91
N GLN A 36 -8.24 0.36 13.90
CA GLN A 36 -7.46 1.06 14.92
C GLN A 36 -5.97 0.73 14.81
N ALA A 37 -5.11 1.54 15.45
CA ALA A 37 -3.69 1.20 15.54
C ALA A 37 -3.51 -0.16 16.26
N GLY A 38 -2.62 -1.01 15.76
CA GLY A 38 -2.42 -2.38 16.23
C GLY A 38 -3.30 -3.44 15.55
N ASP A 39 -4.39 -3.03 14.87
CA ASP A 39 -5.21 -3.96 14.09
C ASP A 39 -4.41 -4.57 12.93
N LEU A 40 -4.84 -5.75 12.49
CA LEU A 40 -4.23 -6.47 11.38
C LEU A 40 -4.93 -6.13 10.07
N VAL A 41 -4.17 -5.64 9.09
CA VAL A 41 -4.59 -5.51 7.69
C VAL A 41 -4.02 -6.67 6.89
N ILE A 42 -4.89 -7.33 6.11
CA ILE A 42 -4.49 -8.39 5.18
C ILE A 42 -4.64 -7.86 3.76
N ASP A 43 -3.53 -7.79 3.04
CA ASP A 43 -3.52 -7.55 1.59
C ASP A 43 -3.24 -8.88 0.85
N PRO A 44 -4.27 -9.57 0.36
CA PRO A 44 -4.09 -10.86 -0.30
C PRO A 44 -3.54 -10.73 -1.74
N PHE A 45 -3.44 -9.51 -2.29
CA PHE A 45 -3.03 -9.30 -3.67
C PHE A 45 -1.63 -8.69 -3.78
N GLY A 46 -1.23 -7.85 -2.82
CA GLY A 46 0.11 -7.28 -2.75
C GLY A 46 0.49 -6.49 -4.00
N GLN A 47 -0.47 -5.78 -4.60
CA GLN A 47 -0.27 -5.14 -5.90
C GLN A 47 0.68 -3.93 -5.83
N SER A 48 0.84 -3.33 -4.65
CA SER A 48 1.71 -2.18 -4.45
C SER A 48 2.37 -2.22 -3.08
N ALA A 49 3.67 -1.94 -3.06
CA ALA A 49 4.44 -1.81 -1.83
C ALA A 49 3.96 -0.61 -1.01
N GLN A 50 3.52 0.44 -1.69
CA GLN A 50 3.07 1.67 -1.07
C GLN A 50 1.86 1.45 -0.17
N LEU A 51 0.85 0.68 -0.60
CA LEU A 51 -0.33 0.43 0.23
C LEU A 51 0.02 -0.28 1.55
N VAL A 52 0.97 -1.21 1.50
CA VAL A 52 1.49 -1.92 2.68
C VAL A 52 2.23 -0.97 3.60
N VAL A 53 3.11 -0.13 3.04
CA VAL A 53 3.89 0.86 3.80
C VAL A 53 2.97 1.89 4.45
N GLU A 54 1.98 2.41 3.73
CA GLU A 54 0.98 3.35 4.25
C GLU A 54 0.21 2.76 5.43
N ALA A 55 -0.29 1.53 5.31
CA ALA A 55 -0.98 0.84 6.40
C ALA A 55 -0.06 0.62 7.62
N ALA A 56 1.20 0.23 7.38
CA ALA A 56 2.19 0.03 8.44
C ALA A 56 2.56 1.35 9.15
N LEU A 57 2.78 2.44 8.40
CA LEU A 57 3.04 3.78 8.93
C LEU A 57 1.83 4.35 9.67
N ALA A 58 0.62 3.99 9.26
CA ALA A 58 -0.61 4.27 10.01
C ALA A 58 -0.72 3.42 11.30
N GLY A 59 0.27 2.60 11.63
CA GLY A 59 0.32 1.82 12.88
C GLY A 59 -0.46 0.51 12.84
N ARG A 60 -0.81 -0.01 11.66
CA ARG A 60 -1.42 -1.34 11.53
C ARG A 60 -0.35 -2.40 11.41
N ARG A 61 -0.64 -3.60 11.89
CA ARG A 61 0.13 -4.80 11.54
C ARG A 61 -0.31 -5.22 10.14
N VAL A 62 0.61 -5.64 9.28
CA VAL A 62 0.26 -5.98 7.90
C VAL A 62 0.76 -7.38 7.54
N ILE A 63 -0.12 -8.17 6.92
CA ILE A 63 0.24 -9.41 6.23
C ILE A 63 -0.09 -9.20 4.75
N VAL A 64 0.91 -9.39 3.90
CA VAL A 64 0.75 -9.25 2.45
C VAL A 64 1.19 -10.52 1.73
N ALA A 65 0.35 -11.00 0.82
CA ALA A 65 0.74 -12.02 -0.15
C ALA A 65 1.25 -11.32 -1.41
N ASN A 66 2.42 -11.71 -1.91
CA ASN A 66 3.04 -11.04 -3.05
C ASN A 66 3.77 -12.01 -3.97
N PHE A 67 3.43 -11.97 -5.26
CA PHE A 67 4.05 -12.77 -6.32
C PHE A 67 4.82 -11.92 -7.35
N ASN A 68 4.78 -10.59 -7.24
CA ASN A 68 5.53 -9.67 -8.11
C ASN A 68 6.93 -9.42 -7.50
N PRO A 69 8.03 -9.85 -8.14
CA PRO A 69 9.38 -9.70 -7.59
C PRO A 69 9.81 -8.24 -7.41
N VAL A 70 9.30 -7.31 -8.23
CA VAL A 70 9.60 -5.88 -8.11
C VAL A 70 8.95 -5.32 -6.85
N VAL A 71 7.66 -5.60 -6.62
CA VAL A 71 6.95 -5.15 -5.41
C VAL A 71 7.57 -5.79 -4.17
N ARG A 72 7.89 -7.09 -4.22
CA ARG A 72 8.56 -7.79 -3.12
C ARG A 72 9.94 -7.20 -2.79
N PHE A 73 10.70 -6.80 -3.81
CA PHE A 73 11.98 -6.12 -3.60
C PHE A 73 11.79 -4.74 -2.98
N ALA A 74 10.84 -3.94 -3.47
CA ALA A 74 10.52 -2.64 -2.88
C ALA A 74 10.08 -2.75 -1.41
N LEU A 75 9.25 -3.73 -1.06
CA LEU A 75 8.86 -4.01 0.33
C LEU A 75 10.05 -4.34 1.22
N ARG A 76 11.03 -5.10 0.72
CA ARG A 76 12.27 -5.41 1.45
C ARG A 76 13.20 -4.21 1.67
N LEU A 77 13.05 -3.13 0.91
CA LEU A 77 13.81 -1.90 1.11
C LEU A 77 13.12 -0.94 2.07
N ALA A 78 11.80 -1.09 2.25
CA ALA A 78 10.98 -0.21 3.09
C ALA A 78 10.94 -0.64 4.56
N PHE A 79 11.30 -1.88 4.86
CA PHE A 79 11.37 -2.48 6.20
C PHE A 79 12.73 -3.15 6.41
#